data_AF-A0A1T1AU00-F1
#
_entry.id   AF-A0A1T1AU00-F1
#
_cell.length_a   1.000
_cell.length_b   1.000
_cell.length_c   1.000
_cell.angle_alpha   90.00
_cell.angle_beta   90.00
_cell.angle_gamma   90.00
#
_symmetry.space_group_name_H-M   'P 1'
#
loop_
_entity.id
_entity.type
_entity.pdbx_description
1 polymer ?
#
loop_
_entity_poly.entity_id
_entity_poly.type
_entity_poly.pdbx_seq_one_letter_code
_entity_poly.pdbx_strand_id
1 'polypeptide(L)'
;MKPALRLGLLALLLALAACSPRQLILQETATALATQGQAPEDDLVLAREASAFYLKLSESVLHETPGHVPLTVAVTSGYTQYAYAFVQFDADRLDAKDAQAAQKLRQRAARLYQRAQDHAMATLELHSPGLTKALANPAPAMWPRLPTDQVDLAYWAAASWGAYIALSKDQPQVVADLPLAMHLAQLAYARAPQNKRGSLASLMGTFEAARPGGSAQRAVDYFDEAIGLDGRVSAAAYVAKAEAIALPAGDRPAFESLLKQALVTSATHPDLSNSVMRERALWLLDNTDDLF
;
A
#
# COMPACT_ATOMS: atom_id res chain seq x y z
N MET A 1 12.01 -3.68 -59.07
CA MET A 1 10.79 -3.66 -58.23
C MET A 1 9.84 -2.61 -58.78
N LYS A 2 8.60 -3.01 -59.13
CA LYS A 2 7.60 -2.12 -59.76
C LYS A 2 7.25 -0.93 -58.84
N PRO A 3 7.06 0.29 -59.36
CA PRO A 3 6.76 1.49 -58.55
C PRO A 3 5.50 1.34 -57.69
N ALA A 4 4.52 0.56 -58.14
CA ALA A 4 3.33 0.20 -57.36
C ALA A 4 3.65 -0.59 -56.08
N LEU A 5 4.68 -1.45 -56.10
CA LEU A 5 5.13 -2.21 -54.94
C LEU A 5 5.81 -1.31 -53.91
N ARG A 6 6.50 -0.24 -54.35
CA ARG A 6 7.14 0.75 -53.47
C ARG A 6 6.11 1.67 -52.82
N LEU A 7 5.08 2.10 -53.56
CA LEU A 7 3.96 2.87 -52.98
C LEU A 7 3.16 2.05 -51.96
N GLY A 8 2.88 0.78 -52.27
CA GLY A 8 2.20 -0.13 -51.33
C GLY A 8 2.99 -0.35 -50.04
N LEU A 9 4.32 -0.51 -50.14
CA LEU A 9 5.19 -0.66 -48.98
C LEU A 9 5.27 0.62 -48.13
N LEU A 10 5.30 1.80 -48.77
CA LEU A 10 5.31 3.09 -48.08
C LEU A 10 3.98 3.36 -47.34
N ALA A 11 2.86 3.04 -47.97
CA ALA A 11 1.54 3.15 -47.35
C ALA A 11 1.37 2.18 -46.16
N LEU A 12 1.93 0.96 -46.26
CA LEU A 12 1.93 -0.01 -45.17
C LEU A 12 2.80 0.46 -43.99
N LEU A 13 3.98 1.03 -44.26
CA LEU A 13 4.85 1.62 -43.23
C LEU A 13 4.21 2.83 -42.53
N LEU A 14 3.50 3.68 -43.27
CA LEU A 14 2.74 4.81 -42.71
C LEU A 14 1.53 4.35 -41.88
N ALA A 15 0.86 3.27 -42.28
CA ALA A 15 -0.24 2.68 -41.52
C ALA A 15 0.23 2.02 -40.21
N LEU A 16 1.42 1.41 -40.21
CA LEU A 16 2.06 0.87 -39.00
C LEU A 16 2.52 1.96 -38.02
N ALA A 17 2.91 3.14 -38.52
CA ALA A 17 3.27 4.29 -37.69
C ALA A 17 2.06 5.02 -37.07
N ALA A 18 0.86 4.90 -37.66
CA ALA A 18 -0.33 5.61 -37.21
C ALA A 18 -0.99 5.04 -35.94
N CYS A 19 -0.66 3.81 -35.53
CA CYS A 19 -1.15 3.23 -34.27
C CYS A 19 -0.31 3.62 -33.04
N SER A 20 0.86 4.24 -33.22
CA SER A 20 1.82 4.52 -32.14
C SER A 20 1.59 5.82 -31.34
N PRO A 21 1.11 6.95 -31.91
CA PRO A 21 1.09 8.22 -31.19
C PRO A 21 0.16 8.22 -29.97
N ARG A 22 -1.02 7.57 -30.08
CA ARG A 22 -1.97 7.47 -28.96
C ARG A 22 -1.37 6.68 -27.80
N GLN A 23 -0.75 5.54 -28.09
CA GLN A 23 -0.14 4.69 -27.05
C GLN A 23 1.03 5.39 -26.37
N LEU A 24 1.85 6.13 -27.13
CA LEU A 24 2.93 6.95 -26.58
C LEU A 24 2.39 8.06 -25.68
N ILE A 25 1.38 8.81 -26.12
CA ILE A 25 0.74 9.85 -25.28
C ILE A 25 0.16 9.23 -23.99
N LEU A 26 -0.48 8.07 -24.08
CA LEU A 26 -1.01 7.36 -22.91
C LEU A 26 0.11 6.92 -21.95
N GLN A 27 1.25 6.46 -22.45
CA GLN A 27 2.39 6.08 -21.62
C GLN A 27 3.06 7.29 -20.95
N GLU A 28 3.21 8.40 -21.67
CA GLU A 28 3.77 9.64 -21.12
C GLU A 28 2.84 10.25 -20.06
N THR A 29 1.53 10.27 -20.31
CA THR A 29 0.54 10.72 -19.32
C THR A 29 0.52 9.80 -18.09
N ALA A 30 0.62 8.48 -18.27
CA ALA A 30 0.75 7.53 -17.17
C ALA A 30 2.02 7.77 -16.34
N THR A 31 3.14 8.07 -17.00
CA THR A 31 4.41 8.40 -16.35
C THR A 31 4.31 9.71 -15.57
N ALA A 32 3.71 10.75 -16.14
CA ALA A 32 3.51 12.03 -15.47
C ALA A 32 2.59 11.90 -14.23
N LEU A 33 1.51 11.12 -14.33
CA LEU A 33 0.62 10.88 -13.20
C LEU A 33 1.27 10.02 -12.12
N ALA A 34 2.17 9.09 -12.48
CA ALA A 34 2.90 8.27 -11.52
C ALA A 34 3.82 9.09 -10.60
N THR A 35 4.32 10.25 -11.05
CA THR A 35 5.20 11.13 -10.27
C THR A 35 4.46 12.26 -9.57
N GLN A 36 3.20 12.51 -9.92
CA GLN A 36 2.41 13.63 -9.40
C GLN A 36 2.31 13.64 -7.86
N GLY A 37 2.15 12.48 -7.23
CA GLY A 37 2.05 12.34 -5.77
C GLY A 37 3.37 12.47 -5.01
N GLN A 38 4.48 12.78 -5.69
CA GLN A 38 5.80 12.96 -5.07
C GLN A 38 6.10 14.42 -4.69
N ALA A 39 5.20 15.36 -5.03
CA ALA A 39 5.32 16.73 -4.57
C ALA A 39 5.21 16.79 -3.04
N PRO A 40 6.08 17.56 -2.35
CA PRO A 40 5.94 17.79 -0.92
C PRO A 40 4.57 18.38 -0.62
N GLU A 41 3.87 17.76 0.33
CA GLU A 41 2.59 18.21 0.85
C GLU A 41 2.60 17.96 2.36
N ASP A 42 2.23 18.96 3.14
CA ASP A 42 2.13 18.88 4.60
C ASP A 42 0.76 19.35 5.13
N ASP A 43 -0.11 19.87 4.25
CA ASP A 43 -1.50 20.18 4.56
C ASP A 43 -2.40 18.96 4.32
N LEU A 44 -2.82 18.34 5.43
CA LEU A 44 -3.71 17.18 5.41
C LEU A 44 -5.08 17.46 4.80
N VAL A 45 -5.60 18.68 4.95
CA VAL A 45 -6.91 19.07 4.42
C VAL A 45 -6.83 19.18 2.91
N LEU A 46 -5.82 19.90 2.41
CA LEU A 46 -5.58 20.02 0.97
C LEU A 46 -5.33 18.66 0.33
N ALA A 47 -4.50 17.82 0.96
CA ALA A 47 -4.24 16.46 0.51
C ALA A 47 -5.54 15.64 0.42
N ARG A 48 -6.41 15.72 1.42
CA ARG A 48 -7.70 15.02 1.46
C ARG A 48 -8.64 15.48 0.34
N GLU A 49 -8.78 16.79 0.15
CA GLU A 49 -9.65 17.39 -0.86
C GLU A 49 -9.20 17.05 -2.28
N ALA A 50 -7.89 17.03 -2.52
CA ALA A 50 -7.29 16.70 -3.79
C ALA A 50 -7.35 15.20 -4.13
N SER A 51 -7.20 14.33 -3.12
CA SER A 51 -6.99 12.89 -3.30
C SER A 51 -8.04 12.19 -4.17
N ALA A 52 -9.33 12.43 -3.92
CA ALA A 52 -10.39 11.67 -4.59
C ALA A 52 -10.39 11.91 -6.11
N PHE A 53 -10.18 13.15 -6.55
CA PHE A 53 -10.09 13.49 -7.97
C PHE A 53 -8.87 12.84 -8.61
N TYR A 54 -7.69 13.01 -8.00
CA TYR A 54 -6.45 12.46 -8.55
C TYR A 54 -6.46 10.94 -8.62
N LEU A 55 -6.99 10.24 -7.61
CA LEU A 55 -7.14 8.79 -7.64
C LEU A 55 -8.01 8.34 -8.81
N LYS A 56 -9.15 9.02 -9.05
CA LYS A 56 -10.04 8.69 -10.15
C LYS A 56 -9.43 9.00 -11.52
N LEU A 57 -8.70 10.10 -11.64
CA LEU A 57 -7.99 10.47 -12.87
C LEU A 57 -6.90 9.43 -13.20
N SER A 58 -5.99 9.16 -12.25
CA SER A 58 -4.89 8.23 -12.43
C SER A 58 -5.37 6.80 -12.71
N GLU A 59 -6.43 6.37 -12.02
CA GLU A 59 -7.04 5.08 -12.29
C GLU A 59 -7.69 5.00 -13.69
N SER A 60 -8.31 6.09 -14.16
CA SER A 60 -8.87 6.14 -15.51
C SER A 60 -7.79 5.97 -16.58
N VAL A 61 -6.61 6.56 -16.37
CA VAL A 61 -5.47 6.39 -17.28
C VAL A 61 -4.88 4.97 -17.14
N LEU A 62 -4.84 4.42 -15.92
CA LEU A 62 -4.38 3.04 -15.67
C LEU A 62 -5.24 2.02 -16.42
N HIS A 63 -6.55 2.24 -16.53
CA HIS A 63 -7.44 1.37 -17.31
C HIS A 63 -7.03 1.25 -18.78
N GLU A 64 -6.53 2.33 -19.37
CA GLU A 64 -6.00 2.37 -20.73
C GLU A 64 -4.55 1.83 -20.82
N THR A 65 -3.88 1.66 -19.69
CA THR A 65 -2.46 1.28 -19.57
C THR A 65 -2.20 0.21 -18.49
N PRO A 66 -2.92 -0.94 -18.50
CA PRO A 66 -2.96 -1.87 -17.37
C PRO A 66 -1.63 -2.53 -16.99
N GLY A 67 -0.64 -2.51 -17.89
CA GLY A 67 0.72 -2.96 -17.64
C GLY A 67 1.70 -1.88 -17.14
N HIS A 68 1.24 -0.65 -16.89
CA HIS A 68 2.15 0.44 -16.52
C HIS A 68 2.47 0.42 -15.01
N VAL A 69 3.55 -0.29 -14.64
CA VAL A 69 3.94 -0.54 -13.23
C VAL A 69 4.04 0.74 -12.38
N PRO A 70 4.74 1.82 -12.78
CA PRO A 70 4.83 3.02 -11.93
C PRO A 70 3.49 3.69 -11.65
N LEU A 71 2.59 3.72 -12.63
CA LEU A 71 1.24 4.28 -12.46
C LEU A 71 0.40 3.37 -11.55
N THR A 72 0.55 2.06 -11.71
CA THR A 72 -0.13 1.08 -10.84
C THR A 72 0.32 1.24 -9.40
N VAL A 73 1.63 1.45 -9.15
CA VAL A 73 2.15 1.76 -7.82
C VAL A 73 1.48 3.01 -7.27
N ALA A 74 1.43 4.11 -8.03
CA ALA A 74 0.83 5.36 -7.58
C ALA A 74 -0.68 5.23 -7.27
N VAL A 75 -1.43 4.51 -8.11
CA VAL A 75 -2.86 4.25 -7.88
C VAL A 75 -3.07 3.37 -6.65
N THR A 76 -2.30 2.29 -6.52
CA THR A 76 -2.40 1.33 -5.41
C THR A 76 -2.03 2.00 -4.09
N SER A 77 -0.88 2.69 -4.04
CA SER A 77 -0.43 3.39 -2.85
C SER A 77 -1.40 4.50 -2.46
N GLY A 78 -1.86 5.29 -3.43
CA GLY A 78 -2.78 6.38 -3.20
C GLY A 78 -4.12 5.91 -2.64
N TYR A 79 -4.73 4.85 -3.22
CA TYR A 79 -5.97 4.30 -2.66
C TYR A 79 -5.76 3.74 -1.25
N THR A 80 -4.64 3.05 -1.02
CA THR A 80 -4.30 2.49 0.30
C THR A 80 -4.13 3.59 1.34
N GLN A 81 -3.35 4.62 1.03
CA GLN A 81 -3.09 5.75 1.91
C GLN A 81 -4.35 6.58 2.16
N TYR A 82 -5.16 6.85 1.12
CA TYR A 82 -6.43 7.56 1.26
C TYR A 82 -7.42 6.78 2.14
N ALA A 83 -7.53 5.47 1.92
CA ALA A 83 -8.39 4.61 2.73
C ALA A 83 -7.95 4.61 4.21
N TYR A 84 -6.65 4.49 4.47
CA TYR A 84 -6.09 4.53 5.82
C TYR A 84 -6.34 5.88 6.49
N ALA A 85 -5.84 6.97 5.88
CA ALA A 85 -5.74 8.28 6.50
C ALA A 85 -7.10 8.99 6.67
N PHE A 86 -8.02 8.80 5.71
CA PHE A 86 -9.21 9.65 5.61
C PHE A 86 -10.53 8.88 5.67
N VAL A 87 -10.51 7.54 5.66
CA VAL A 87 -11.74 6.72 5.67
C VAL A 87 -11.78 5.80 6.87
N GLN A 88 -10.76 4.97 7.04
CA GLN A 88 -10.63 4.10 8.20
C GLN A 88 -10.42 4.92 9.47
N PHE A 89 -9.52 5.91 9.44
CA PHE A 89 -9.29 6.72 10.63
C PHE A 89 -10.52 7.53 11.05
N ASP A 90 -11.29 8.07 10.10
CA ASP A 90 -12.58 8.70 10.39
C ASP A 90 -13.57 7.71 11.02
N ALA A 91 -13.56 6.44 10.60
CA ALA A 91 -14.37 5.40 11.21
C ALA A 91 -13.98 5.18 12.68
N ASP A 92 -12.69 5.06 12.97
CA ASP A 92 -12.17 4.83 14.33
C ASP A 92 -12.53 6.00 15.25
N ARG A 93 -12.41 7.24 14.78
CA ARG A 93 -12.79 8.44 15.55
C ARG A 93 -14.29 8.55 15.82
N LEU A 94 -15.11 7.97 14.94
CA LEU A 94 -16.57 8.02 15.04
C LEU A 94 -17.14 6.88 15.88
N ASP A 95 -16.42 5.79 16.06
CA ASP A 95 -16.94 4.52 16.59
C ASP A 95 -17.58 4.65 17.97
N ALA A 96 -16.94 5.37 18.89
CA ALA A 96 -17.47 5.62 20.23
C ALA A 96 -18.76 6.46 20.25
N LYS A 97 -19.03 7.22 19.18
CA LYS A 97 -20.20 8.11 19.06
C LYS A 97 -21.32 7.50 18.24
N ASP A 98 -20.98 6.81 17.15
CA ASP A 98 -21.91 6.18 16.22
C ASP A 98 -21.24 4.96 15.54
N ALA A 99 -21.35 3.81 16.20
CA ALA A 99 -20.81 2.55 15.71
C ALA A 99 -21.41 2.12 14.34
N GLN A 100 -22.67 2.49 14.06
CA GLN A 100 -23.30 2.14 12.78
C GLN A 100 -22.69 2.96 11.64
N ALA A 101 -22.49 4.27 11.85
CA ALA A 101 -21.83 5.13 10.87
C ALA A 101 -20.34 4.76 10.70
N ALA A 102 -19.64 4.46 11.80
CA ALA A 102 -18.28 3.94 11.77
C ALA A 102 -18.19 2.65 10.95
N GLN A 103 -19.11 1.71 11.13
CA GLN A 103 -19.12 0.46 10.37
C GLN A 103 -19.32 0.70 8.86
N LYS A 104 -20.17 1.67 8.46
CA LYS A 104 -20.31 2.05 7.04
C LYS A 104 -19.00 2.58 6.46
N LEU A 105 -18.24 3.35 7.24
CA LEU A 105 -16.92 3.85 6.84
C LEU A 105 -15.88 2.72 6.76
N ARG A 106 -15.87 1.78 7.70
CA ARG A 106 -15.00 0.58 7.64
C ARG A 106 -15.26 -0.25 6.40
N GLN A 107 -16.54 -0.48 6.07
CA GLN A 107 -16.91 -1.17 4.83
C GLN A 107 -16.48 -0.38 3.57
N ARG A 108 -16.54 0.95 3.61
CA ARG A 108 -16.02 1.79 2.52
C ARG A 108 -14.50 1.67 2.40
N ALA A 109 -13.76 1.73 3.51
CA ALA A 109 -12.31 1.58 3.52
C ALA A 109 -11.90 0.18 3.01
N ALA A 110 -12.58 -0.89 3.45
CA ALA A 110 -12.35 -2.25 2.96
C ALA A 110 -12.47 -2.34 1.43
N ARG A 111 -13.53 -1.76 0.84
CA ARG A 111 -13.69 -1.72 -0.63
C ARG A 111 -12.60 -0.91 -1.35
N LEU A 112 -12.06 0.13 -0.72
CA LEU A 112 -10.96 0.92 -1.30
C LEU A 112 -9.63 0.15 -1.24
N TYR A 113 -9.36 -0.56 -0.14
CA TYR A 113 -8.20 -1.45 -0.05
C TYR A 113 -8.28 -2.60 -1.04
N GLN A 114 -9.44 -3.25 -1.16
CA GLN A 114 -9.67 -4.29 -2.17
C GLN A 114 -9.42 -3.74 -3.58
N ARG A 115 -9.96 -2.56 -3.90
CA ARG A 115 -9.74 -1.91 -5.20
C ARG A 115 -8.26 -1.64 -5.49
N ALA A 116 -7.49 -1.21 -4.48
CA ALA A 116 -6.06 -1.03 -4.60
C ALA A 116 -5.35 -2.36 -4.89
N GLN A 117 -5.67 -3.39 -4.10
CA GLN A 117 -5.16 -4.74 -4.26
C GLN A 117 -5.46 -5.28 -5.67
N ASP A 118 -6.68 -5.12 -6.16
CA ASP A 118 -7.11 -5.64 -7.47
C ASP A 118 -6.27 -5.06 -8.60
N HIS A 119 -6.00 -3.73 -8.59
CA HIS A 119 -5.12 -3.09 -9.58
C HIS A 119 -3.70 -3.65 -9.51
N ALA A 120 -3.14 -3.74 -8.31
CA ALA A 120 -1.77 -4.20 -8.14
C ALA A 120 -1.61 -5.66 -8.55
N MET A 121 -2.51 -6.54 -8.11
CA MET A 121 -2.49 -7.96 -8.44
C MET A 121 -2.73 -8.19 -9.93
N ALA A 122 -3.63 -7.44 -10.57
CA ALA A 122 -3.83 -7.53 -12.02
C ALA A 122 -2.54 -7.18 -12.79
N THR A 123 -1.86 -6.08 -12.44
CA THR A 123 -0.60 -5.71 -13.09
C THR A 123 0.53 -6.70 -12.79
N LEU A 124 0.64 -7.20 -11.56
CA LEU A 124 1.63 -8.23 -11.21
C LEU A 124 1.39 -9.53 -12.00
N GLU A 125 0.14 -9.97 -12.11
CA GLU A 125 -0.24 -11.17 -12.87
C GLU A 125 -0.01 -10.99 -14.39
N LEU A 126 -0.21 -9.78 -14.93
CA LEU A 126 0.12 -9.47 -16.33
C LEU A 126 1.62 -9.61 -16.61
N HIS A 127 2.49 -9.23 -15.68
CA HIS A 127 3.94 -9.34 -15.85
C HIS A 127 4.50 -10.71 -15.44
N SER A 128 3.81 -11.41 -14.54
CA SER A 128 4.18 -12.72 -14.01
C SER A 128 2.96 -13.66 -14.03
N PRO A 129 2.56 -14.20 -15.20
CA PRO A 129 1.40 -15.08 -15.29
C PRO A 129 1.53 -16.31 -14.39
N GLY A 130 0.48 -16.58 -13.61
CA GLY A 130 0.45 -17.65 -12.61
C GLY A 130 0.96 -17.24 -11.23
N LEU A 131 1.32 -15.97 -11.00
CA LEU A 131 1.80 -15.48 -9.70
C LEU A 131 0.84 -15.82 -8.57
N THR A 132 -0.45 -15.48 -8.71
CA THR A 132 -1.45 -15.70 -7.67
C THR A 132 -1.57 -17.20 -7.31
N LYS A 133 -1.55 -18.06 -8.33
CA LYS A 133 -1.55 -19.52 -8.14
C LYS A 133 -0.28 -20.01 -7.45
N ALA A 134 0.88 -19.42 -7.76
CA ALA A 134 2.14 -19.79 -7.13
C ALA A 134 2.19 -19.35 -5.65
N LEU A 135 1.64 -18.19 -5.31
CA LEU A 135 1.52 -17.71 -3.92
C LEU A 135 0.64 -18.63 -3.06
N ALA A 136 -0.33 -19.33 -3.64
CA ALA A 136 -1.13 -20.31 -2.91
C ALA A 136 -0.36 -21.58 -2.52
N ASN A 137 0.85 -21.80 -3.08
CA ASN A 137 1.69 -22.94 -2.71
C ASN A 137 2.37 -22.65 -1.35
N PRO A 138 2.28 -23.55 -0.35
CA PRO A 138 2.93 -23.34 0.93
C PRO A 138 4.46 -23.43 0.89
N ALA A 139 5.06 -23.95 -0.19
CA ALA A 139 6.50 -24.11 -0.31
C ALA A 139 7.16 -22.87 -0.95
N PRO A 140 7.97 -22.08 -0.21
CA PRO A 140 8.57 -20.85 -0.74
C PRO A 140 9.49 -21.07 -1.94
N ALA A 141 10.08 -22.27 -2.05
CA ALA A 141 10.93 -22.65 -3.18
C ALA A 141 10.18 -22.70 -4.53
N MET A 142 8.85 -22.78 -4.48
CA MET A 142 7.98 -22.82 -5.67
C MET A 142 7.48 -21.43 -6.09
N TRP A 143 7.76 -20.39 -5.29
CA TRP A 143 7.33 -19.04 -5.60
C TRP A 143 8.22 -18.40 -6.67
N PRO A 144 7.64 -17.57 -7.56
CA PRO A 144 8.42 -16.90 -8.59
C PRO A 144 9.37 -15.87 -7.97
N ARG A 145 10.44 -15.56 -8.69
CA ARG A 145 11.31 -14.44 -8.33
C ARG A 145 10.64 -13.14 -8.74
N LEU A 146 10.50 -12.23 -7.79
CA LEU A 146 9.97 -10.90 -8.05
C LEU A 146 11.04 -10.01 -8.73
N PRO A 147 10.74 -9.42 -9.90
CA PRO A 147 11.59 -8.39 -10.51
C PRO A 147 11.80 -7.19 -9.58
N THR A 148 12.99 -6.57 -9.63
CA THR A 148 13.33 -5.46 -8.71
C THR A 148 12.39 -4.27 -8.86
N ASP A 149 11.99 -3.96 -10.09
CA ASP A 149 11.08 -2.88 -10.45
C ASP A 149 9.63 -3.13 -9.98
N GLN A 150 9.29 -4.36 -9.58
CA GLN A 150 7.97 -4.74 -9.06
C GLN A 150 7.92 -4.83 -7.53
N VAL A 151 9.05 -4.64 -6.82
CA VAL A 151 9.08 -4.71 -5.35
C VAL A 151 8.13 -3.70 -4.72
N ASP A 152 8.11 -2.47 -5.23
CA ASP A 152 7.21 -1.42 -4.74
C ASP A 152 5.73 -1.79 -4.93
N LEU A 153 5.41 -2.40 -6.08
CA LEU A 153 4.05 -2.81 -6.38
C LEU A 153 3.63 -3.99 -5.48
N ALA A 154 4.51 -4.97 -5.28
CA ALA A 154 4.26 -6.09 -4.38
C ALA A 154 4.10 -5.65 -2.92
N TYR A 155 4.87 -4.66 -2.46
CA TYR A 155 4.69 -4.04 -1.15
C TYR A 155 3.28 -3.47 -1.00
N TRP A 156 2.85 -2.61 -1.92
CA TRP A 156 1.54 -1.97 -1.84
C TRP A 156 0.38 -2.95 -2.06
N ALA A 157 0.57 -3.96 -2.92
CA ALA A 157 -0.36 -5.07 -3.08
C ALA A 157 -0.56 -5.83 -1.76
N ALA A 158 0.53 -6.23 -1.09
CA ALA A 158 0.45 -6.94 0.17
C ALA A 158 -0.13 -6.06 1.30
N ALA A 159 0.27 -4.80 1.38
CA ALA A 159 -0.24 -3.86 2.38
C ALA A 159 -1.75 -3.61 2.24
N SER A 160 -2.23 -3.35 1.02
CA SER A 160 -3.66 -3.18 0.74
C SER A 160 -4.45 -4.46 0.98
N TRP A 161 -3.91 -5.62 0.59
CA TRP A 161 -4.54 -6.92 0.83
C TRP A 161 -4.66 -7.21 2.34
N GLY A 162 -3.59 -7.00 3.11
CA GLY A 162 -3.61 -7.16 4.57
C GLY A 162 -4.62 -6.23 5.24
N ALA A 163 -4.70 -4.96 4.80
CA ALA A 163 -5.66 -3.99 5.32
C ALA A 163 -7.12 -4.35 4.95
N TYR A 164 -7.36 -4.84 3.73
CA TYR A 164 -8.66 -5.36 3.32
C TYR A 164 -9.11 -6.53 4.20
N ILE A 165 -8.22 -7.50 4.45
CA ILE A 165 -8.47 -8.63 5.35
C ILE A 165 -8.74 -8.16 6.77
N ALA A 166 -7.94 -7.22 7.29
CA ALA A 166 -8.09 -6.70 8.65
C ALA A 166 -9.46 -6.05 8.90
N LEU A 167 -10.05 -5.42 7.88
CA LEU A 167 -11.39 -4.82 7.93
C LEU A 167 -12.53 -5.75 7.52
N SER A 168 -12.23 -7.00 7.12
CA SER A 168 -13.21 -7.98 6.60
C SER A 168 -13.15 -9.30 7.36
N LYS A 169 -12.88 -9.26 8.67
CA LYS A 169 -12.73 -10.45 9.53
C LYS A 169 -14.02 -11.29 9.65
N ASP A 170 -15.16 -10.71 9.31
CA ASP A 170 -16.47 -11.35 9.24
C ASP A 170 -16.70 -12.15 7.94
N GLN A 171 -15.75 -12.12 7.01
CA GLN A 171 -15.79 -12.80 5.72
C GLN A 171 -14.71 -13.90 5.65
N PRO A 172 -15.03 -15.16 6.01
CA PRO A 172 -14.04 -16.25 6.08
C PRO A 172 -13.27 -16.48 4.78
N GLN A 173 -13.93 -16.29 3.63
CA GLN A 173 -13.31 -16.40 2.31
C GLN A 173 -12.22 -15.34 2.06
N VAL A 174 -12.37 -14.15 2.64
CA VAL A 174 -11.35 -13.08 2.54
C VAL A 174 -10.21 -13.37 3.51
N VAL A 175 -10.54 -13.81 4.74
CA VAL A 175 -9.54 -14.17 5.75
C VAL A 175 -8.65 -15.33 5.29
N ALA A 176 -9.20 -16.26 4.51
CA ALA A 176 -8.46 -17.40 3.95
C ALA A 176 -7.29 -16.97 3.03
N ASP A 177 -7.32 -15.75 2.50
CA ASP A 177 -6.27 -15.21 1.63
C ASP A 177 -5.06 -14.64 2.40
N LEU A 178 -5.12 -14.56 3.73
CA LEU A 178 -4.02 -14.02 4.56
C LEU A 178 -2.65 -14.61 4.22
N PRO A 179 -2.49 -15.94 4.05
CA PRO A 179 -1.21 -16.51 3.64
C PRO A 179 -0.69 -15.97 2.31
N LEU A 180 -1.56 -15.72 1.32
CA LEU A 180 -1.14 -15.22 0.00
C LEU A 180 -0.60 -13.78 0.11
N ALA A 181 -1.29 -12.91 0.86
CA ALA A 181 -0.81 -11.56 1.14
C ALA A 181 0.56 -11.58 1.83
N MET A 182 0.73 -12.48 2.80
CA MET A 182 2.00 -12.67 3.50
C MET A 182 3.10 -13.20 2.60
N HIS A 183 2.83 -14.17 1.74
CA HIS A 183 3.82 -14.72 0.81
C HIS A 183 4.30 -13.66 -0.18
N LEU A 184 3.40 -12.77 -0.65
CA LEU A 184 3.78 -11.64 -1.49
C LEU A 184 4.68 -10.64 -0.75
N ALA A 185 4.36 -10.32 0.51
CA ALA A 185 5.21 -9.48 1.36
C ALA A 185 6.59 -10.12 1.57
N GLN A 186 6.64 -11.44 1.81
CA GLN A 186 7.90 -12.19 1.97
C GLN A 186 8.75 -12.17 0.70
N LEU A 187 8.14 -12.32 -0.48
CA LEU A 187 8.84 -12.18 -1.76
C LEU A 187 9.44 -10.79 -1.93
N ALA A 188 8.67 -9.74 -1.64
CA ALA A 188 9.14 -8.36 -1.73
C ALA A 188 10.28 -8.10 -0.72
N TYR A 189 10.11 -8.55 0.53
CA TYR A 189 11.10 -8.41 1.60
C TYR A 189 12.40 -9.14 1.29
N ALA A 190 12.33 -10.41 0.86
CA ALA A 190 13.50 -11.19 0.49
C ALA A 190 14.25 -10.60 -0.72
N ARG A 191 13.53 -9.91 -1.62
CA ARG A 191 14.12 -9.28 -2.80
C ARG A 191 14.88 -8.00 -2.48
N ALA A 192 14.32 -7.14 -1.63
CA ALA A 192 14.94 -5.86 -1.28
C ALA A 192 14.54 -5.44 0.15
N PRO A 193 15.15 -6.01 1.19
CA PRO A 193 14.75 -5.78 2.58
C PRO A 193 14.92 -4.32 3.03
N GLN A 194 15.86 -3.58 2.41
CA GLN A 194 16.10 -2.17 2.68
C GLN A 194 15.18 -1.22 1.88
N ASN A 195 14.36 -1.75 0.96
CA ASN A 195 13.49 -0.93 0.13
C ASN A 195 12.42 -0.20 0.98
N LYS A 196 12.01 0.99 0.53
CA LYS A 196 11.07 1.88 1.24
C LYS A 196 11.48 2.17 2.70
N ARG A 197 12.79 2.20 2.97
CA ARG A 197 13.35 2.59 4.28
C ARG A 197 12.69 1.83 5.44
N GLY A 198 12.71 0.50 5.40
CA GLY A 198 12.15 -0.33 6.47
C GLY A 198 10.63 -0.54 6.45
N SER A 199 9.88 0.07 5.52
CA SER A 199 8.42 -0.16 5.42
C SER A 199 8.06 -1.63 5.16
N LEU A 200 8.90 -2.37 4.41
CA LEU A 200 8.71 -3.81 4.21
C LEU A 200 8.91 -4.60 5.51
N ALA A 201 9.89 -4.24 6.34
CA ALA A 201 10.08 -4.86 7.65
C ALA A 201 8.88 -4.55 8.57
N SER A 202 8.39 -3.31 8.59
CA SER A 202 7.17 -2.94 9.35
C SER A 202 5.94 -3.76 8.89
N LEU A 203 5.78 -3.97 7.59
CA LEU A 203 4.72 -4.81 7.04
C LEU A 203 4.88 -6.28 7.45
N MET A 204 6.10 -6.81 7.43
CA MET A 204 6.40 -8.16 7.92
C MET A 204 6.07 -8.30 9.41
N GLY A 205 6.41 -7.31 10.23
CA GLY A 205 6.05 -7.27 11.66
C GLY A 205 4.54 -7.26 11.88
N THR A 206 3.81 -6.47 11.10
CA THR A 206 2.34 -6.40 11.13
C THR A 206 1.71 -7.76 10.79
N PHE A 207 2.19 -8.42 9.73
CA PHE A 207 1.71 -9.76 9.37
C PHE A 207 2.07 -10.83 10.40
N GLU A 208 3.29 -10.80 10.95
CA GLU A 208 3.72 -11.75 11.97
C GLU A 208 2.92 -11.61 13.26
N ALA A 209 2.56 -10.38 13.65
CA ALA A 209 1.68 -10.13 14.79
C ALA A 209 0.23 -10.57 14.54
N ALA A 210 -0.28 -10.40 13.32
CA ALA A 210 -1.67 -10.68 12.98
C ALA A 210 -1.96 -12.17 12.68
N ARG A 211 -0.96 -12.96 12.26
CA ARG A 211 -1.18 -14.34 11.81
C ARG A 211 -1.44 -15.31 12.98
N PRO A 212 -2.34 -16.29 12.81
CA PRO A 212 -2.47 -17.39 13.78
C PRO A 212 -1.14 -18.13 13.98
N GLY A 213 -0.74 -18.32 15.25
CA GLY A 213 0.54 -18.95 15.59
C GLY A 213 1.77 -18.11 15.23
N GLY A 214 1.60 -16.80 15.03
CA GLY A 214 2.68 -15.84 14.89
C GLY A 214 3.56 -15.74 16.14
N SER A 215 4.79 -15.30 15.95
CA SER A 215 5.75 -15.06 17.05
C SER A 215 5.80 -13.56 17.37
N ALA A 216 5.34 -13.20 18.57
CA ALA A 216 5.41 -11.83 19.06
C ALA A 216 6.86 -11.29 19.04
N GLN A 217 7.84 -12.12 19.40
CA GLN A 217 9.25 -11.73 19.34
C GLN A 217 9.70 -11.43 17.91
N ARG A 218 9.38 -12.29 16.94
CA ARG A 218 9.74 -12.03 15.54
C ARG A 218 9.06 -10.77 15.00
N ALA A 219 7.82 -10.51 15.40
CA ALA A 219 7.14 -9.27 15.03
C ALA A 219 7.85 -8.04 15.60
N VAL A 220 8.29 -8.09 16.87
CA VAL A 220 9.12 -7.06 17.49
C VAL A 220 10.43 -6.85 16.73
N ASP A 221 11.13 -7.93 16.39
CA ASP A 221 12.41 -7.87 15.66
C ASP A 221 12.24 -7.15 14.30
N TYR A 222 11.16 -7.44 13.58
CA TYR A 222 10.84 -6.76 12.32
C TYR A 222 10.53 -5.26 12.50
N PHE A 223 9.80 -4.88 13.54
CA PHE A 223 9.54 -3.46 13.82
C PHE A 223 10.81 -2.72 14.24
N ASP A 224 11.69 -3.35 15.03
CA ASP A 224 12.97 -2.76 15.42
C ASP A 224 13.92 -2.62 14.24
N GLU A 225 13.94 -3.60 13.34
CA GLU A 225 14.62 -3.49 12.05
C GLU A 225 14.06 -2.33 11.22
N ALA A 226 12.73 -2.19 11.11
CA ALA A 226 12.09 -1.10 10.39
C ALA A 226 12.51 0.28 10.92
N ILE A 227 12.47 0.46 12.25
CA ILE A 227 12.88 1.70 12.92
C ILE A 227 14.36 2.00 12.69
N GLY A 228 15.21 0.97 12.68
CA GLY A 228 16.64 1.08 12.42
C GLY A 228 16.97 1.47 10.98
N LEU A 229 16.34 0.82 10.01
CA LEU A 229 16.59 1.02 8.57
C LEU A 229 16.19 2.40 8.06
N ASP A 230 15.16 2.99 8.65
CA ASP A 230 14.69 4.31 8.25
C ASP A 230 15.52 5.46 8.84
N GLY A 231 16.45 5.17 9.75
CA GLY A 231 17.18 6.23 10.45
C GLY A 231 16.27 7.10 11.34
N ARG A 232 15.12 6.55 11.75
CA ARG A 232 14.11 7.19 12.61
C ARG A 232 13.45 8.44 12.01
N VAL A 233 13.29 8.51 10.68
CA VAL A 233 12.64 9.65 10.02
C VAL A 233 11.13 9.48 9.82
N SER A 234 10.61 8.27 9.96
CA SER A 234 9.21 7.90 9.79
C SER A 234 8.55 7.58 11.12
N ALA A 235 7.45 8.26 11.39
CA ALA A 235 6.59 7.99 12.54
C ALA A 235 5.81 6.67 12.39
N ALA A 236 5.67 6.15 11.16
CA ALA A 236 4.78 5.03 10.86
C ALA A 236 5.18 3.73 11.56
N ALA A 237 6.47 3.42 11.64
CA ALA A 237 6.94 2.20 12.29
C ALA A 237 6.68 2.22 13.81
N TYR A 238 6.77 3.40 14.45
CA TYR A 238 6.45 3.53 15.88
C TYR A 238 4.96 3.35 16.15
N VAL A 239 4.09 3.99 15.33
CA VAL A 239 2.63 3.83 15.45
C VAL A 239 2.23 2.38 15.21
N ALA A 240 2.75 1.75 14.15
CA ALA A 240 2.48 0.35 13.85
C ALA A 240 2.94 -0.59 14.98
N LYS A 241 4.13 -0.38 15.55
CA LYS A 241 4.62 -1.17 16.69
C LYS A 241 3.73 -0.98 17.94
N ALA A 242 3.26 0.24 18.18
CA ALA A 242 2.35 0.52 19.30
C ALA A 242 1.04 -0.26 19.15
N GLU A 243 0.39 -0.16 17.98
CA GLU A 243 -0.90 -0.82 17.70
C GLU A 243 -0.79 -2.35 17.57
N ALA A 244 0.30 -2.88 17.01
CA ALA A 244 0.43 -4.30 16.72
C ALA A 244 1.08 -5.11 17.85
N ILE A 245 1.88 -4.48 18.72
CA ILE A 245 2.61 -5.16 19.81
C ILE A 245 2.14 -4.68 21.18
N ALA A 246 2.30 -3.39 21.47
CA ALA A 246 2.12 -2.89 22.83
C ALA A 246 0.65 -2.95 23.28
N LEU A 247 -0.27 -2.54 22.38
CA LEU A 247 -1.71 -2.55 22.67
C LEU A 247 -2.26 -3.97 22.91
N PRO A 248 -2.06 -4.97 22.03
CA PRO A 248 -2.52 -6.34 22.28
C PRO A 248 -1.88 -7.00 23.51
N ALA A 249 -0.67 -6.58 23.89
CA ALA A 249 0.02 -7.07 25.08
C ALA A 249 -0.46 -6.42 26.39
N GLY A 250 -1.31 -5.38 26.33
CA GLY A 250 -1.70 -4.60 27.51
C GLY A 250 -0.55 -3.77 28.10
N ASP A 251 0.52 -3.51 27.34
CA ASP A 251 1.69 -2.74 27.79
C ASP A 251 1.48 -1.24 27.53
N ARG A 252 0.69 -0.61 28.40
CA ARG A 252 0.40 0.83 28.34
C ARG A 252 1.67 1.70 28.34
N PRO A 253 2.68 1.48 29.22
CA PRO A 253 3.92 2.26 29.18
C PRO A 253 4.66 2.18 27.85
N ALA A 254 4.78 0.99 27.25
CA ALA A 254 5.42 0.85 25.94
C ALA A 254 4.60 1.52 24.84
N PHE A 255 3.27 1.37 24.88
CA PHE A 255 2.35 2.00 23.93
C PHE A 255 2.52 3.52 23.90
N GLU A 256 2.41 4.18 25.07
CA GLU A 256 2.59 5.63 25.15
C GLU A 256 3.99 6.08 24.73
N SER A 257 5.03 5.33 25.10
CA SER A 257 6.41 5.64 24.74
C SER A 257 6.65 5.62 23.23
N LEU A 258 6.09 4.62 22.54
CA LEU A 258 6.17 4.51 21.07
C LEU A 258 5.41 5.65 20.39
N LEU A 259 4.21 5.98 20.84
CA LEU A 259 3.42 7.08 20.27
C LEU A 259 4.10 8.45 20.49
N LYS A 260 4.69 8.68 21.67
CA LYS A 260 5.48 9.90 21.93
C LYS A 260 6.70 10.00 21.01
N GLN A 261 7.37 8.89 20.71
CA GLN A 261 8.45 8.85 19.70
C GLN A 261 7.93 9.18 18.30
N ALA A 262 6.76 8.65 17.92
CA ALA A 262 6.11 8.98 16.64
C ALA A 262 5.86 10.50 16.53
N LEU A 263 5.36 11.15 17.59
CA LEU A 263 5.15 12.60 17.62
C LEU A 263 6.46 13.38 17.43
N VAL A 264 7.52 13.02 18.15
CA VAL A 264 8.84 13.68 18.03
C VAL A 264 9.42 13.52 16.62
N THR A 265 9.38 12.31 16.07
CA THR A 265 9.85 12.04 14.71
C THR A 265 9.04 12.85 13.68
N SER A 266 7.71 12.84 13.79
CA SER A 266 6.84 13.58 12.85
C SER A 266 7.06 15.08 12.87
N ALA A 267 7.39 15.66 14.03
CA ALA A 267 7.70 17.08 14.17
C ALA A 267 9.07 17.45 13.57
N THR A 268 10.02 16.52 13.61
CA THR A 268 11.39 16.72 13.10
C THR A 268 11.47 16.53 11.58
N HIS A 269 10.63 15.66 11.04
CA HIS A 269 10.59 15.32 9.62
C HIS A 269 9.17 15.54 9.06
N PRO A 270 8.74 16.79 8.87
CA PRO A 270 7.40 17.06 8.36
C PRO A 270 7.26 16.60 6.91
N ASP A 271 6.31 15.70 6.69
CA ASP A 271 5.77 15.33 5.38
C ASP A 271 4.32 14.83 5.56
N LEU A 272 3.63 14.53 4.46
CA LEU A 272 2.25 14.06 4.51
C LEU A 272 2.09 12.77 5.34
N SER A 273 2.99 11.80 5.17
CA SER A 273 2.91 10.51 5.85
C SER A 273 3.09 10.68 7.36
N ASN A 274 4.07 11.46 7.77
CA ASN A 274 4.33 11.79 9.16
C ASN A 274 3.23 12.65 9.77
N SER A 275 2.59 13.52 8.99
CA SER A 275 1.42 14.28 9.43
C SER A 275 0.24 13.37 9.72
N VAL A 276 -0.05 12.39 8.85
CA VAL A 276 -1.09 11.37 9.10
C VAL A 276 -0.79 10.57 10.36
N MET A 277 0.46 10.10 10.51
CA MET A 277 0.88 9.33 11.69
C MET A 277 0.83 10.15 12.98
N ARG A 278 1.12 11.45 12.91
CA ARG A 278 1.00 12.37 14.05
C ARG A 278 -0.45 12.46 14.52
N GLU A 279 -1.40 12.69 13.62
CA GLU A 279 -2.82 12.75 13.96
C GLU A 279 -3.32 11.42 14.55
N ARG A 280 -2.86 10.28 13.99
CA ARG A 280 -3.16 8.95 14.53
C ARG A 280 -2.60 8.78 15.94
N ALA A 281 -1.33 9.15 16.16
CA ALA A 281 -0.67 9.04 17.46
C ALA A 281 -1.31 9.93 18.53
N LEU A 282 -1.68 11.17 18.19
CA LEU A 282 -2.42 12.07 19.08
C LEU A 282 -3.76 11.45 19.48
N TRP A 283 -4.54 10.98 18.51
CA TRP A 283 -5.82 10.34 18.80
C TRP A 283 -5.68 9.09 19.67
N LEU A 284 -4.70 8.22 19.38
CA LEU A 284 -4.45 7.02 20.19
C LEU A 284 -4.07 7.39 21.64
N LEU A 285 -3.23 8.42 21.84
CA LEU A 285 -2.89 8.91 23.17
C LEU A 285 -4.11 9.46 23.91
N ASP A 286 -4.92 10.28 23.25
CA ASP A 286 -6.15 10.86 23.81
C ASP A 286 -7.20 9.81 24.20
N ASN A 287 -7.15 8.61 23.61
CA ASN A 287 -8.09 7.51 23.85
C ASN A 287 -7.45 6.35 24.64
N THR A 288 -6.27 6.56 25.25
CA THR A 288 -5.52 5.48 25.94
C THR A 288 -6.34 4.84 27.05
N ASP A 289 -7.11 5.61 27.82
CA ASP A 289 -7.89 5.07 28.95
C ASP A 289 -9.06 4.17 28.51
N ASP A 290 -9.57 4.33 27.29
CA ASP A 290 -10.60 3.43 26.73
C ASP A 290 -9.98 2.19 26.06
N LEU A 291 -8.70 2.25 25.70
CA LEU A 291 -7.97 1.19 25.01
C LEU A 291 -7.35 0.13 25.96
N PHE A 292 -7.20 0.44 27.25
CA PHE A 292 -6.51 -0.39 28.25
C PHE A 292 -7.37 -0.70 29.48
#